data_AF-A0A1U7S8S0-F1
#
_entry.id   AF-A0A1U7S8S0-F1
#
_cell.length_a   1.000
_cell.length_b   1.000
_cell.length_c   1.000
_cell.angle_alpha   90.00
_cell.angle_beta   90.00
_cell.angle_gamma   90.00
#
_symmetry.space_group_name_H-M   'P 1'
#
loop_
_entity.id
_entity.type
_entity.pdbx_description
1 polymer ?
#
loop_
_entity_poly.entity_id
_entity_poly.type
_entity_poly.pdbx_seq_one_letter_code
_entity_poly.pdbx_strand_id
1 'polypeptide(L)'
;MYTWELAWVLESNEESGHLILTIIVSGHFFISQGRTVLEGFSLISAHTWLKIVRRTDCLLFGSRSKNECRMFRVQFDGDSKEQAVEHCCNCVQKLAEYVTVQVTDEQSQELQGQSQLPDSESQMQQHASIPPGPSWTLEEPPLQLYTNIPEARRSVVQLAQSVLNSKSELPHAYQHCVWSAKDLGPFIRLCLMDQNFPTFVEEVEKELKKLTEG
;
A
#
# COMPACT_ATOMS: atom_id res chain seq x y z
N MET A 1 -20.22 23.13 -22.58
CA MET A 1 -20.54 22.82 -21.18
C MET A 1 -19.39 21.97 -20.69
N TYR A 2 -18.58 22.48 -19.75
CA TYR A 2 -17.46 21.74 -19.19
C TYR A 2 -17.87 21.30 -17.79
N THR A 3 -17.84 20.00 -17.56
CA THR A 3 -18.14 19.34 -16.30
C THR A 3 -16.83 18.87 -15.70
N TRP A 4 -16.64 19.11 -14.41
CA TRP A 4 -15.47 18.69 -13.64
C TRP A 4 -15.92 17.61 -12.66
N GLU A 5 -15.16 16.53 -12.55
CA GLU A 5 -15.35 15.53 -11.51
C GLU A 5 -14.60 15.94 -10.24
N LEU A 6 -15.23 15.74 -9.08
CA LEU A 6 -14.64 16.05 -7.79
C LEU A 6 -13.77 14.87 -7.34
N ALA A 7 -12.46 15.07 -7.22
CA ALA A 7 -11.59 14.16 -6.49
C ALA A 7 -11.76 14.38 -4.99
N TRP A 8 -11.97 13.31 -4.22
CA TRP A 8 -12.03 13.39 -2.76
C TRP A 8 -10.63 13.64 -2.20
N VAL A 9 -10.38 14.86 -1.73
CA VAL A 9 -9.13 15.24 -1.07
C VAL A 9 -9.40 15.31 0.43
N LEU A 10 -8.55 14.65 1.20
CA LEU A 10 -8.48 14.80 2.65
C LEU A 10 -7.24 15.59 2.98
N GLU A 11 -7.38 16.57 3.86
CA GLU A 11 -6.29 17.45 4.28
C GLU A 11 -6.14 17.39 5.80
N SER A 12 -4.90 17.50 6.26
CA SER A 12 -4.58 17.68 7.67
C SER A 12 -4.97 19.10 8.07
N ASN A 13 -5.78 19.25 9.12
CA ASN A 13 -6.06 20.55 9.72
C ASN A 13 -6.44 20.38 11.20
N GLU A 14 -6.53 21.48 11.94
CA GLU A 14 -6.83 21.46 13.38
C GLU A 14 -8.24 20.91 13.69
N GLU A 15 -9.20 21.05 12.76
CA GLU A 15 -10.60 20.69 12.96
C GLU A 15 -10.86 19.18 12.72
N SER A 16 -10.28 18.62 11.67
CA SER A 16 -10.42 17.21 11.27
C SER A 16 -9.30 16.31 11.77
N GLY A 17 -8.21 16.91 12.27
CA GLY A 17 -7.01 16.21 12.75
C GLY A 17 -5.96 15.99 11.66
N HIS A 18 -4.76 15.63 12.08
CA HIS A 18 -3.65 15.35 11.18
C HIS A 18 -3.77 13.96 10.56
N LEU A 19 -3.44 13.87 9.27
CA LEU A 19 -3.25 12.62 8.56
C LEU A 19 -1.90 12.01 8.91
N ILE A 20 -1.91 10.77 9.37
CA ILE A 20 -0.72 10.06 9.81
C ILE A 20 -0.61 8.75 9.02
N LEU A 21 0.50 8.61 8.29
CA LEU A 21 0.91 7.37 7.66
C LEU A 21 1.84 6.62 8.62
N THR A 22 1.51 5.37 8.92
CA THR A 22 2.28 4.52 9.85
C THR A 22 2.64 3.20 9.19
N ILE A 23 3.91 2.81 9.31
CA ILE A 23 4.40 1.48 8.96
C ILE A 23 4.96 0.87 10.25
N ILE A 24 4.32 -0.17 10.76
CA ILE A 24 4.79 -0.87 11.97
C ILE A 24 5.75 -2.00 11.61
N VAL A 25 6.60 -2.39 12.58
CA VAL A 25 7.68 -3.38 12.40
C VAL A 25 7.18 -4.74 11.88
N SER A 26 5.92 -5.11 12.15
CA SER A 26 5.30 -6.32 11.60
C SER A 26 4.94 -6.22 10.11
N GLY A 27 5.27 -5.11 9.45
CA GLY A 27 4.99 -4.88 8.03
C GLY A 27 3.55 -4.49 7.74
N HIS A 28 2.81 -3.92 8.70
CA HIS A 28 1.48 -3.36 8.41
C HIS A 28 1.56 -1.86 8.12
N PHE A 29 0.81 -1.45 7.12
CA PHE A 29 0.69 -0.08 6.65
C PHE A 29 -0.69 0.46 7.00
N PHE A 30 -0.76 1.69 7.53
CA PHE A 30 -2.01 2.38 7.80
C PHE A 30 -1.91 3.87 7.46
N ILE A 31 -3.03 4.44 7.02
CA ILE A 31 -3.26 5.88 7.01
C ILE A 31 -4.44 6.15 7.93
N SER A 32 -4.27 7.07 8.87
CA SER A 32 -5.29 7.43 9.84
C SER A 32 -5.46 8.94 9.97
N GLN A 33 -6.65 9.36 10.38
CA GLN A 33 -6.95 10.73 10.78
C GLN A 33 -7.68 10.68 12.12
N GLY A 34 -7.05 11.16 13.18
CA GLY A 34 -7.56 11.01 14.54
C GLY A 34 -7.78 9.54 14.92
N ARG A 35 -9.04 9.15 15.18
CA ARG A 35 -9.43 7.77 15.54
C ARG A 35 -9.95 6.95 14.35
N THR A 36 -9.88 7.49 13.14
CA THR A 36 -10.42 6.87 11.94
C THR A 36 -9.28 6.31 11.09
N VAL A 37 -9.38 5.04 10.72
CA VAL A 37 -8.47 4.42 9.74
C VAL A 37 -9.05 4.66 8.35
N LEU A 38 -8.26 5.27 7.49
CA LEU A 38 -8.59 5.56 6.10
C LEU A 38 -8.08 4.45 5.18
N GLU A 39 -6.87 3.96 5.47
CA GLU A 39 -6.23 2.85 4.77
C GLU A 39 -5.59 1.91 5.78
N GLY A 40 -5.65 0.61 5.52
CA GLY A 40 -5.02 -0.39 6.37
C GLY A 40 -4.82 -1.70 5.62
N PHE A 41 -3.57 -2.14 5.45
CA PHE A 41 -3.25 -3.42 4.82
C PHE A 41 -1.86 -3.92 5.22
N SER A 42 -1.63 -5.23 5.02
CA SER A 42 -0.31 -5.83 5.22
C SER A 42 0.58 -5.60 3.99
N LEU A 43 1.84 -5.20 4.21
CA LEU A 43 2.86 -5.11 3.17
C LEU A 43 3.52 -6.47 2.88
N ILE A 44 3.26 -7.49 3.71
CA ILE A 44 3.80 -8.83 3.50
C ILE A 44 3.27 -9.39 2.17
N SER A 45 4.19 -9.77 1.28
CA SER A 45 3.88 -10.24 -0.08
C SER A 45 3.12 -9.23 -0.96
N ALA A 46 3.15 -7.94 -0.61
CA ALA A 46 2.39 -6.90 -1.32
C ALA A 46 2.86 -6.66 -2.76
N HIS A 47 4.09 -7.04 -3.11
CA HIS A 47 4.61 -6.96 -4.48
C HIS A 47 3.76 -7.68 -5.54
N THR A 48 2.91 -8.63 -5.14
CA THR A 48 2.02 -9.37 -6.05
C THR A 48 0.75 -8.60 -6.44
N TRP A 49 0.32 -7.63 -5.63
CA TRP A 49 -0.97 -6.95 -5.79
C TRP A 49 -0.93 -5.43 -5.62
N LEU A 50 0.15 -4.88 -5.06
CA LEU A 50 0.36 -3.46 -4.81
C LEU A 50 1.52 -2.92 -5.66
N LYS A 51 1.26 -1.80 -6.33
CA LYS A 51 2.27 -0.98 -7.02
C LYS A 51 2.32 0.38 -6.37
N ILE A 52 3.53 0.89 -6.15
CA ILE A 52 3.74 2.22 -5.59
C ILE A 52 4.61 3.01 -6.56
N VAL A 53 4.16 4.22 -6.90
CA VAL A 53 4.90 5.16 -7.73
C VAL A 53 5.14 6.42 -6.92
N ARG A 54 6.39 6.87 -6.88
CA ARG A 54 6.81 8.13 -6.29
C ARG A 54 7.01 9.17 -7.37
N ARG A 55 6.48 10.37 -7.10
CA ARG A 55 6.82 11.60 -7.81
C ARG A 55 6.98 12.70 -6.77
N THR A 56 8.17 13.30 -6.69
CA THR A 56 8.53 14.37 -5.75
C THR A 56 8.24 13.98 -4.27
N ASP A 57 7.33 14.71 -3.64
CA ASP A 57 6.77 14.61 -2.29
C ASP A 57 5.48 13.77 -2.25
N CYS A 58 5.13 13.08 -3.33
CA CYS A 58 3.90 12.30 -3.45
C CYS A 58 4.18 10.81 -3.67
N LEU A 59 3.30 9.98 -3.11
CA LEU A 59 3.20 8.55 -3.38
C LEU A 59 1.82 8.21 -3.92
N LEU A 60 1.78 7.50 -5.04
CA LEU A 60 0.59 6.92 -5.63
C LEU A 60 0.59 5.41 -5.38
N PHE A 61 -0.41 4.93 -4.68
CA PHE A 61 -0.62 3.52 -4.38
C PHE A 61 -1.68 2.99 -5.33
N GLY A 62 -1.36 1.90 -6.02
CA GLY A 62 -2.27 1.19 -6.89
C GLY A 62 -2.37 -0.27 -6.50
N SER A 63 -3.53 -0.68 -6.03
CA SER A 63 -3.82 -2.07 -5.70
C SER A 63 -4.71 -2.70 -6.76
N ARG A 64 -4.47 -3.97 -7.07
CA ARG A 64 -5.23 -4.76 -8.03
C ARG A 64 -5.76 -6.02 -7.38
N SER A 65 -7.08 -6.16 -7.33
CA SER A 65 -7.78 -7.40 -7.06
C SER A 65 -8.38 -7.95 -8.36
N LYS A 66 -8.96 -9.16 -8.33
CA LYS A 66 -9.48 -9.83 -9.54
C LYS A 66 -10.53 -9.01 -10.31
N ASN A 67 -11.31 -8.19 -9.60
CA ASN A 67 -12.41 -7.42 -10.19
C ASN A 67 -12.32 -5.91 -9.91
N GLU A 68 -11.38 -5.45 -9.08
CA GLU A 68 -11.30 -4.05 -8.65
C GLU A 68 -9.86 -3.54 -8.67
N CYS A 69 -9.67 -2.31 -9.13
CA CYS A 69 -8.44 -1.56 -8.98
C CYS A 69 -8.72 -0.37 -8.08
N ARG A 70 -7.91 -0.20 -7.05
CA ARG A 70 -8.05 0.91 -6.11
C ARG A 70 -6.77 1.72 -6.08
N MET A 71 -6.91 3.00 -6.41
CA MET A 71 -5.82 3.97 -6.44
C MET A 71 -6.05 5.02 -5.35
N PHE A 72 -5.00 5.38 -4.62
CA PHE A 72 -5.02 6.55 -3.74
C PHE A 72 -3.64 7.22 -3.74
N ARG A 73 -3.64 8.54 -3.51
CA ARG A 73 -2.42 9.35 -3.48
C ARG A 73 -2.24 9.95 -2.10
N VAL A 74 -0.99 9.96 -1.64
CA VAL A 74 -0.55 10.65 -0.44
C VAL A 74 0.44 11.72 -0.85
N GLN A 75 0.28 12.91 -0.29
CA GLN A 75 1.26 13.99 -0.38
C GLN A 75 1.82 14.23 1.02
N PHE A 76 3.15 14.26 1.14
CA PHE A 76 3.82 14.52 2.40
C PHE A 76 3.86 16.02 2.67
N ASP A 77 3.72 16.37 3.94
CA ASP A 77 3.79 17.75 4.43
C ASP A 77 5.17 18.03 5.04
N GLY A 78 5.53 19.31 5.13
CA GLY A 78 6.76 19.80 5.73
C GLY A 78 6.82 21.33 5.74
N ASP A 79 7.62 21.88 6.64
CA ASP A 79 7.93 23.31 6.77
C ASP A 79 8.51 23.92 5.49
N SER A 80 9.08 23.07 4.62
CA SER A 80 9.51 23.42 3.26
C SER A 80 9.25 22.28 2.28
N LYS A 81 9.32 22.60 0.98
CA LYS A 81 9.16 21.61 -0.08
C LYS A 81 10.26 20.53 -0.03
N GLU A 82 11.47 20.92 0.34
CA GLU A 82 12.62 20.02 0.52
C GLU A 82 12.35 19.06 1.68
N GLN A 83 11.81 19.55 2.79
CA GLN A 83 11.47 18.71 3.94
C GLN A 83 10.32 17.75 3.62
N ALA A 84 9.29 18.19 2.88
CA ALA A 84 8.22 17.29 2.41
C ALA A 84 8.76 16.17 1.49
N VAL A 85 9.69 16.50 0.60
CA VAL A 85 10.40 15.53 -0.25
C VAL A 85 11.25 14.58 0.59
N GLU A 86 11.92 15.07 1.64
CA GLU A 86 12.70 14.26 2.58
C GLU A 86 11.81 13.27 3.36
N HIS A 87 10.68 13.72 3.91
CA HIS A 87 9.70 12.86 4.56
C HIS A 87 9.21 11.74 3.62
N CYS A 88 8.91 12.10 2.36
CA CYS A 88 8.56 11.14 1.32
C CYS A 88 9.70 10.14 1.05
N CYS A 89 10.96 10.60 0.92
CA CYS A 89 12.14 9.75 0.75
C CYS A 89 12.25 8.72 1.88
N ASN A 90 12.14 9.17 3.13
CA ASN A 90 12.26 8.32 4.31
C ASN A 90 11.15 7.26 4.35
N CYS A 91 9.92 7.63 3.98
CA CYS A 91 8.83 6.67 3.84
C CYS A 91 9.11 5.64 2.74
N VAL A 92 9.63 6.06 1.58
CA VAL A 92 9.98 5.14 0.48
C VAL A 92 11.05 4.14 0.90
N GLN A 93 12.07 4.58 1.64
CA GLN A 93 13.11 3.69 2.16
C GLN A 93 12.49 2.58 3.03
N LYS A 94 11.49 2.92 3.85
CA LYS A 94 10.76 1.93 4.67
C LYS A 94 9.84 1.02 3.85
N LEU A 95 9.17 1.54 2.83
CA LEU A 95 8.34 0.72 1.94
C LEU A 95 9.18 -0.24 1.08
N ALA A 96 10.39 0.16 0.70
CA ALA A 96 11.31 -0.63 -0.10
C ALA A 96 11.77 -1.93 0.58
N GLU A 97 11.63 -2.03 1.91
CA GLU A 97 11.84 -3.27 2.66
C GLU A 97 10.80 -4.37 2.30
N TYR A 98 9.65 -3.99 1.73
CA TYR A 98 8.50 -4.89 1.47
C TYR A 98 8.04 -4.94 0.01
N VAL A 99 8.11 -3.80 -0.70
CA VAL A 99 7.59 -3.66 -2.07
C VAL A 99 8.44 -2.68 -2.88
N THR A 100 8.60 -2.95 -4.18
CA THR A 100 9.33 -2.05 -5.08
C THR A 100 8.55 -0.75 -5.30
N VAL A 101 9.20 0.38 -5.01
CA VAL A 101 8.66 1.71 -5.30
C VAL A 101 9.31 2.25 -6.58
N GLN A 102 8.51 2.59 -7.58
CA GLN A 102 8.99 3.17 -8.84
C GLN A 102 9.17 4.68 -8.66
N VAL A 103 10.35 5.22 -9.00
CA VAL A 103 10.63 6.66 -8.89
C VAL A 103 10.62 7.28 -10.29
N THR A 104 9.82 8.33 -10.49
CA THR A 104 9.67 9.00 -11.80
C THR A 104 10.24 10.42 -11.81
N ASP A 105 11.12 10.74 -10.85
CA ASP A 105 11.74 12.06 -10.79
C ASP A 105 12.73 12.25 -11.95
N GLU A 106 12.65 13.41 -12.61
CA GLU A 106 13.29 13.76 -13.89
C GLU A 106 14.83 13.69 -13.89
N GLN A 107 15.47 13.36 -12.76
CA GLN A 107 16.93 13.19 -12.64
C GLN A 107 17.42 11.75 -12.85
N SER A 108 16.53 10.78 -13.08
CA SER A 108 16.91 9.36 -13.19
C SER A 108 17.42 8.93 -14.58
N GLN A 109 17.65 9.87 -15.52
CA GLN A 109 18.12 9.57 -16.88
C GLN A 109 19.58 9.97 -17.19
N GLU A 110 20.33 10.61 -16.29
CA GLU A 110 21.69 11.10 -16.62
C GLU A 110 22.87 10.40 -15.92
N LEU A 111 22.66 9.40 -15.05
CA LEU A 111 23.76 8.77 -14.27
C LEU A 111 24.13 7.33 -14.65
N GLN A 112 23.66 6.80 -15.79
CA GLN A 112 24.10 5.49 -16.32
C GLN A 112 25.00 5.56 -17.56
N GLY A 113 25.67 6.69 -17.78
CA GLY A 113 26.44 6.93 -19.01
C GLY A 113 27.88 7.38 -18.77
N GLN A 114 28.70 6.69 -17.97
CA GLN A 114 30.15 6.95 -17.99
C GLN A 114 30.98 5.83 -17.35
N SER A 115 31.46 4.89 -18.18
CA SER A 115 32.76 4.24 -17.98
C SER A 115 33.35 3.79 -19.32
N GLN A 116 34.15 4.69 -19.90
CA GLN A 116 35.43 4.49 -20.61
C GLN A 116 35.61 3.25 -21.53
N LEU A 117 35.72 3.52 -22.84
CA LEU A 117 36.42 2.73 -23.88
C LEU A 117 37.95 3.07 -23.84
N PRO A 118 38.90 2.34 -24.50
CA PRO A 118 38.85 1.75 -25.87
C PRO A 118 39.58 0.37 -25.95
N ASP A 119 39.86 -0.34 -27.05
CA ASP A 119 39.75 -0.26 -28.50
C ASP A 119 39.95 -1.73 -28.99
N SER A 120 39.36 -2.15 -30.12
CA SER A 120 39.87 -3.17 -31.07
C SER A 120 38.75 -3.84 -31.88
N GLU A 121 38.92 -3.73 -33.19
CA GLU A 121 38.10 -4.23 -34.29
C GLU A 121 37.94 -5.76 -34.28
N SER A 122 36.76 -6.27 -34.67
CA SER A 122 36.58 -7.42 -35.60
C SER A 122 35.12 -7.93 -35.67
N GLN A 123 34.50 -7.70 -36.84
CA GLN A 123 33.70 -8.63 -37.66
C GLN A 123 32.50 -9.44 -37.10
N MET A 124 31.38 -9.22 -37.82
CA MET A 124 30.47 -10.22 -38.40
C MET A 124 29.33 -10.79 -37.52
N GLN A 125 28.15 -10.23 -37.78
CA GLN A 125 26.84 -10.87 -37.93
C GLN A 125 26.68 -12.31 -37.39
N GLN A 126 25.79 -12.45 -36.40
CA GLN A 126 24.84 -13.56 -36.37
C GLN A 126 23.55 -13.18 -35.64
N HIS A 127 22.47 -13.24 -36.41
CA HIS A 127 21.08 -13.23 -35.95
C HIS A 127 20.86 -14.36 -34.93
N ALA A 128 20.38 -14.03 -33.73
CA ALA A 128 19.61 -14.94 -32.90
C ALA A 128 18.64 -14.13 -32.04
N SER A 129 17.36 -14.41 -32.22
CA SER A 129 16.20 -13.78 -31.60
C SER A 129 16.27 -13.79 -30.07
N ILE A 130 16.13 -12.61 -29.47
CA ILE A 130 15.86 -12.44 -28.03
C ILE A 130 14.35 -12.16 -27.91
N PRO A 131 13.58 -12.91 -27.09
CA PRO A 131 12.15 -12.69 -26.94
C PRO A 131 11.88 -11.32 -26.29
N PRO A 132 10.80 -10.61 -26.67
CA PRO A 132 10.43 -9.37 -26.01
C PRO A 132 10.03 -9.71 -24.57
N GLY A 133 10.82 -9.25 -23.60
CA GLY A 133 10.39 -9.18 -22.20
C GLY A 133 9.11 -8.34 -22.10
N PRO A 134 8.24 -8.59 -21.12
CA PRO A 134 6.93 -7.95 -21.07
C PRO A 134 7.10 -6.44 -20.86
N SER A 135 6.98 -5.70 -21.96
CA SER A 135 6.81 -4.26 -21.98
C SER A 135 5.42 -3.97 -21.43
N TRP A 136 5.34 -3.63 -20.15
CA TRP A 136 4.12 -3.07 -19.59
C TRP A 136 4.12 -1.57 -19.93
N THR A 137 3.68 -1.26 -21.15
CA THR A 137 3.14 0.06 -21.45
C THR A 137 2.05 0.36 -20.44
N LEU A 138 2.23 1.45 -19.68
CA LEU A 138 1.19 2.03 -18.84
C LEU A 138 0.11 2.59 -19.78
N GLU A 139 -0.75 1.71 -20.31
CA GLU A 139 -2.05 2.14 -20.78
C GLU A 139 -2.86 2.46 -19.52
N GLU A 140 -3.28 3.72 -19.41
CA GLU A 140 -4.22 4.15 -18.40
C GLU A 140 -5.45 3.22 -18.45
N PRO A 141 -5.82 2.55 -17.34
CA PRO A 141 -7.05 1.77 -17.32
C PRO A 141 -8.24 2.70 -17.59
N PRO A 142 -9.31 2.22 -18.27
CA PRO A 142 -10.50 3.02 -18.52
C PRO A 142 -11.01 3.66 -17.23
N LEU A 143 -11.24 4.98 -17.28
CA LEU A 143 -11.59 5.90 -16.19
C LEU A 143 -12.93 5.58 -15.46
N GLN A 144 -13.45 4.37 -15.57
CA GLN A 144 -14.76 3.97 -15.05
C GLN A 144 -14.74 3.36 -13.64
N LEU A 145 -13.57 3.24 -13.00
CA LEU A 145 -13.46 2.63 -11.65
C LEU A 145 -13.34 3.66 -10.50
N TYR A 146 -13.43 4.95 -10.77
CA TYR A 146 -13.33 6.00 -9.74
C TYR A 146 -14.64 6.25 -8.98
N THR A 147 -15.71 5.53 -9.31
CA THR A 147 -17.00 5.70 -8.66
C THR A 147 -17.16 4.69 -7.52
N ASN A 148 -17.33 5.25 -6.32
CA ASN A 148 -17.73 4.61 -5.05
C ASN A 148 -16.60 4.17 -4.13
N ILE A 149 -16.04 5.10 -3.34
CA ILE A 149 -15.45 4.75 -2.03
C ILE A 149 -15.94 5.66 -0.89
N PRO A 150 -17.25 5.72 -0.58
CA PRO A 150 -17.68 5.93 0.80
C PRO A 150 -17.35 4.72 1.70
N GLU A 151 -17.10 3.54 1.13
CA GLU A 151 -17.05 2.25 1.85
C GLU A 151 -15.71 1.92 2.55
N ALA A 152 -14.63 2.67 2.31
CA ALA A 152 -13.32 2.36 2.91
C ALA A 152 -13.07 2.98 4.29
N ARG A 153 -13.85 3.99 4.70
CA ARG A 153 -13.65 4.63 6.01
C ARG A 153 -14.39 3.85 7.08
N ARG A 154 -13.65 3.20 7.97
CA ARG A 154 -14.21 2.61 9.19
C ARG A 154 -13.45 3.08 10.41
N SER A 155 -14.17 3.48 11.45
CA SER A 155 -13.55 3.74 12.73
C SER A 155 -13.02 2.43 13.31
N VAL A 156 -12.03 2.52 14.20
CA VAL A 156 -11.52 1.36 14.94
C VAL A 156 -12.66 0.64 15.69
N VAL A 157 -13.62 1.41 16.21
CA VAL A 157 -14.84 0.90 16.86
C VAL A 157 -15.66 0.04 15.90
N GLN A 158 -15.90 0.51 14.67
CA GLN A 158 -16.65 -0.22 13.65
C GLN A 158 -15.92 -1.49 13.22
N LEU A 159 -14.59 -1.46 13.07
CA LEU A 159 -13.80 -2.64 12.76
C LEU A 159 -13.84 -3.67 13.89
N ALA A 160 -13.69 -3.23 15.15
CA ALA A 160 -13.79 -4.11 16.31
C ALA A 160 -15.19 -4.75 16.41
N GLN A 161 -16.25 -3.96 16.19
CA GLN A 161 -17.62 -4.46 16.12
C GLN A 161 -17.79 -5.50 15.01
N SER A 162 -17.15 -5.31 13.85
CA SER A 162 -17.20 -6.28 12.75
C SER A 162 -16.50 -7.60 13.04
N VAL A 163 -15.38 -7.56 13.77
CA VAL A 163 -14.67 -8.78 14.19
C VAL A 163 -15.48 -9.55 15.23
N LEU A 164 -16.10 -8.84 16.19
CA LEU A 164 -16.90 -9.45 17.25
C LEU A 164 -18.27 -9.94 16.76
N ASN A 165 -18.89 -9.21 15.82
CA ASN A 165 -20.21 -9.52 15.29
C ASN A 165 -20.06 -10.05 13.86
N SER A 166 -20.18 -11.37 13.69
CA SER A 166 -20.04 -12.10 12.41
C SER A 166 -21.05 -11.72 11.30
N LYS A 167 -21.82 -10.65 11.47
CA LYS A 167 -22.93 -10.23 10.61
C LYS A 167 -22.72 -8.90 9.88
N SER A 168 -21.66 -8.15 10.16
CA SER A 168 -21.40 -6.91 9.41
C SER A 168 -20.59 -7.21 8.15
N GLU A 169 -21.08 -6.78 7.00
CA GLU A 169 -20.33 -6.87 5.75
C GLU A 169 -19.09 -5.98 5.85
N LEU A 170 -17.89 -6.57 5.76
CA LEU A 170 -16.62 -5.84 5.65
C LEU A 170 -16.38 -5.45 4.19
N PRO A 171 -15.72 -4.31 3.89
CA PRO A 171 -15.40 -3.93 2.52
C PRO A 171 -14.52 -5.02 1.90
N HIS A 172 -14.56 -5.18 0.58
CA HIS A 172 -13.88 -6.28 -0.11
C HIS A 172 -12.39 -6.41 0.23
N ALA A 173 -11.71 -5.29 0.51
CA ALA A 173 -10.31 -5.29 0.96
C ALA A 173 -10.03 -6.15 2.21
N TYR A 174 -11.00 -6.26 3.13
CA TYR A 174 -10.90 -7.04 4.37
C TYR A 174 -11.35 -8.51 4.20
N GLN A 175 -11.94 -8.85 3.04
CA GLN A 175 -12.40 -10.21 2.74
C GLN A 175 -11.29 -11.08 2.14
N HIS A 176 -10.13 -10.48 1.82
CA HIS A 176 -9.01 -11.20 1.25
C HIS A 176 -8.04 -11.67 2.34
N CYS A 177 -7.93 -12.99 2.50
CA CYS A 177 -6.86 -13.59 3.28
C CYS A 177 -5.58 -13.62 2.44
N VAL A 178 -4.52 -12.95 2.92
CA VAL A 178 -3.20 -13.00 2.29
C VAL A 178 -2.56 -14.38 2.44
N TRP A 179 -2.98 -15.16 3.44
CA TRP A 179 -2.43 -16.48 3.69
C TRP A 179 -3.08 -17.52 2.80
N SER A 180 -2.24 -18.31 2.14
CA SER A 180 -2.72 -19.49 1.44
C SER A 180 -3.14 -20.55 2.45
N ALA A 181 -4.06 -21.45 2.06
CA ALA A 181 -4.44 -22.59 2.89
C ALA A 181 -3.23 -23.47 3.30
N LYS A 182 -2.15 -23.44 2.52
CA LYS A 182 -0.91 -24.19 2.79
C LYS A 182 -0.10 -23.58 3.94
N ASP A 183 -0.20 -22.27 4.15
CA ASP A 183 0.57 -21.54 5.16
C ASP A 183 -0.22 -21.37 6.47
N LEU A 184 -1.55 -21.23 6.37
CA LEU A 184 -2.43 -21.07 7.52
C LEU A 184 -2.43 -22.31 8.42
N GLY A 185 -2.48 -23.51 7.84
CA GLY A 185 -2.56 -24.76 8.61
C GLY A 185 -1.41 -24.96 9.61
N PRO A 186 -0.13 -24.88 9.17
CA PRO A 186 1.03 -24.95 10.05
C PRO A 186 1.04 -23.89 11.15
N PHE A 187 0.64 -22.65 10.84
CA PHE A 187 0.57 -21.57 11.82
C PHE A 187 -0.47 -21.86 12.92
N ILE A 188 -1.68 -22.29 12.55
CA ILE A 188 -2.71 -22.66 13.52
C ILE A 188 -2.23 -23.79 14.43
N ARG A 189 -1.52 -24.79 13.89
CA ARG A 189 -0.93 -25.86 14.72
C ARG A 189 0.09 -25.31 15.72
N LEU A 190 0.94 -24.37 15.30
CA LEU A 190 1.89 -23.73 16.20
C LEU A 190 1.18 -22.99 17.33
N CYS A 191 0.14 -22.21 17.02
CA CYS A 191 -0.69 -21.54 18.03
C CYS A 191 -1.30 -22.53 19.02
N LEU A 192 -1.85 -23.65 18.54
CA LEU A 192 -2.46 -24.67 19.40
C LEU A 192 -1.44 -25.46 20.25
N MET A 193 -0.16 -25.46 19.88
CA MET A 193 0.92 -26.04 20.68
C MET A 193 1.40 -25.12 21.79
N ASP A 194 1.12 -23.82 21.72
CA ASP A 194 1.38 -22.88 22.80
C ASP A 194 0.26 -22.94 23.84
N GLN A 195 0.60 -23.41 25.04
CA GLN A 195 -0.32 -23.52 26.16
C GLN A 195 -0.95 -22.18 26.59
N ASN A 196 -0.31 -21.05 26.27
CA ASN A 196 -0.81 -19.72 26.61
C ASN A 196 -1.75 -19.14 25.55
N PHE A 197 -1.82 -19.75 24.36
CA PHE A 197 -2.60 -19.24 23.25
C PHE A 197 -4.09 -19.05 23.57
N PRO A 198 -4.78 -19.98 24.28
CA PRO A 198 -6.18 -19.77 24.66
C PRO A 198 -6.38 -18.49 25.50
N THR A 199 -5.53 -18.27 26.51
CA THR A 199 -5.60 -17.07 27.36
C THR A 199 -5.26 -15.80 26.58
N PHE A 200 -4.29 -15.87 25.65
CA PHE A 200 -4.01 -14.75 24.74
C PHE A 200 -5.24 -14.37 23.90
N VAL A 201 -5.94 -15.36 23.31
CA VAL A 201 -7.15 -15.12 22.52
C VAL A 201 -8.24 -14.47 23.36
N GLU A 202 -8.44 -14.92 24.60
CA GLU A 202 -9.40 -14.31 25.53
C GLU A 202 -9.07 -12.84 25.84
N GLU A 203 -7.79 -12.52 26.10
CA GLU A 203 -7.38 -11.12 26.35
C GLU A 203 -7.50 -10.25 25.09
N VAL A 204 -7.25 -10.79 23.89
CA VAL A 204 -7.51 -10.09 22.62
C VAL A 204 -8.99 -9.78 22.46
N GLU A 205 -9.88 -10.75 22.69
CA GLU A 205 -11.33 -10.53 22.63
C GLU A 205 -11.81 -9.47 23.62
N LYS A 206 -11.25 -9.48 24.84
CA LYS A 206 -11.57 -8.49 25.88
C LYS A 206 -11.11 -7.09 25.49
N GLU A 207 -9.92 -6.95 24.91
CA GLU A 207 -9.44 -5.65 24.43
C GLU A 207 -10.26 -5.14 23.24
N LEU A 208 -10.65 -6.03 22.31
CA LEU A 208 -11.57 -5.70 21.23
C LEU A 208 -12.93 -5.21 21.76
N LYS A 209 -13.48 -5.84 22.80
CA LYS A 209 -14.75 -5.42 23.42
C LYS A 209 -14.64 -4.01 24.01
N LYS A 210 -13.55 -3.68 24.70
CA LYS A 210 -13.32 -2.31 25.21
C LYS A 210 -13.35 -1.26 24.11
N LEU A 211 -12.82 -1.58 22.93
CA LEU A 211 -12.87 -0.68 21.77
C LEU A 211 -14.29 -0.44 21.26
N THR A 212 -15.24 -1.34 21.55
CA THR A 212 -16.65 -1.20 21.14
C THR A 212 -17.54 -0.53 22.18
N GLU A 213 -17.09 -0.41 23.43
CA GLU A 213 -17.83 0.15 24.57
C GLU A 213 -17.49 1.62 24.86
N GLY A 214 -16.55 2.21 24.08
CA GLY A 214 -16.04 3.57 24.28
C GLY A 214 -16.43 4.60 23.22
#